data_AF-A0A954J9I8-F1
#
_entry.id   AF-A0A954J9I8-F1
#
_cell.length_a   1.000
_cell.length_b   1.000
_cell.length_c   1.000
_cell.angle_alpha   90.00
_cell.angle_beta   90.00
_cell.angle_gamma   90.00
#
_symmetry.space_group_name_H-M   'P 1'
#
loop_
_entity.id
_entity.type
_entity.pdbx_description
1 polymer ?
#
loop_
_entity_poly.entity_id
_entity_poly.type
_entity_poly.pdbx_seq_one_letter_code
_entity_poly.pdbx_strand_id
1 'polypeptide(L)'
;IAGDLLPVEDYLSGQQQLTATAFLALGPTNYELQDKEQLRMDVIDEQIDTVGRAFLAMTLGCARCHDHKFDPVPTTDYYGLVGIFRSTKTMEHSNVSNWLTHSLPVDPLWQQRLNDHTQALAVLESDLKLRTEELEKTRSQLPLMTMDDVDAQIVSGEWSQSSGVQKFVGEAY
;
A
#
# COMPACT_ATOMS: atom_id res chain seq x y z
N ILE A 1 -9.26 26.71 8.51
CA ILE A 1 -10.22 25.67 8.93
C ILE A 1 -9.85 24.41 8.17
N ALA A 2 -9.83 23.24 8.83
CA ALA A 2 -9.51 21.96 8.19
C ALA A 2 -10.62 21.55 7.21
N GLY A 3 -10.26 20.86 6.13
CA GLY A 3 -11.19 20.59 5.02
C GLY A 3 -12.39 19.73 5.45
N ASP A 4 -12.18 18.76 6.34
CA ASP A 4 -13.20 17.90 6.93
C ASP A 4 -14.26 18.64 7.78
N LEU A 5 -13.98 19.89 8.19
CA LEU A 5 -14.90 20.75 8.94
C LEU A 5 -15.68 21.73 8.06
N LEU A 6 -15.43 21.74 6.75
CA LEU A 6 -16.14 22.60 5.80
C LEU A 6 -17.46 21.95 5.37
N PRO A 7 -18.49 22.74 5.05
CA PRO A 7 -19.70 22.20 4.43
C PRO A 7 -19.37 21.60 3.06
N VAL A 8 -19.93 20.44 2.79
CA VAL A 8 -19.79 19.73 1.50
C VAL A 8 -20.93 20.18 0.58
N GLU A 9 -20.59 20.82 -0.53
CA GLU A 9 -21.58 21.30 -1.53
C GLU A 9 -21.91 20.22 -2.56
N ASP A 10 -20.87 19.53 -3.03
CA ASP A 10 -20.96 18.42 -3.99
C ASP A 10 -19.89 17.35 -3.72
N TYR A 11 -20.03 16.19 -4.38
CA TYR A 11 -19.13 15.05 -4.22
C TYR A 11 -17.66 15.39 -4.45
N LEU A 12 -17.31 16.11 -5.52
CA LEU A 12 -15.93 16.46 -5.84
C LEU A 12 -15.37 17.44 -4.81
N SER A 13 -16.17 18.42 -4.37
CA SER A 13 -15.78 19.36 -3.33
C SER A 13 -15.48 18.65 -2.00
N GLY A 14 -16.31 17.68 -1.60
CA GLY A 14 -16.10 16.88 -0.39
C GLY A 14 -14.85 16.00 -0.48
N GLN A 15 -14.60 15.41 -1.65
CA GLN A 15 -13.36 14.66 -1.89
C GLN A 15 -12.11 15.54 -1.77
N GLN A 16 -12.14 16.74 -2.34
CA GLN A 16 -11.01 17.68 -2.25
C GLN A 16 -10.77 18.15 -0.81
N GLN A 17 -11.85 18.45 -0.08
CA GLN A 17 -11.80 18.83 1.34
C GLN A 17 -11.14 17.75 2.20
N LEU A 18 -11.49 16.48 2.00
CA LEU A 18 -10.88 15.36 2.70
C LEU A 18 -9.44 15.08 2.21
N THR A 19 -9.16 15.24 0.92
CA THR A 19 -7.80 15.05 0.38
C THR A 19 -6.81 16.04 1.00
N ALA A 20 -7.25 17.28 1.26
CA ALA A 20 -6.40 18.29 1.88
C ALA A 20 -5.93 17.90 3.30
N THR A 21 -6.72 17.13 4.06
CA THR A 21 -6.31 16.69 5.41
C THR A 21 -5.20 15.64 5.39
N ALA A 22 -5.04 14.92 4.27
CA ALA A 22 -3.96 13.95 4.07
C ALA A 22 -2.57 14.61 3.93
N PHE A 23 -2.48 15.94 3.83
CA PHE A 23 -1.20 16.66 3.82
C PHE A 23 -0.31 16.29 5.01
N LEU A 24 -0.89 16.09 6.19
CA LEU A 24 -0.16 15.70 7.41
C LEU A 24 0.24 14.20 7.43
N ALA A 25 -0.10 13.43 6.42
CA ALA A 25 0.36 12.05 6.24
C ALA A 25 1.48 11.96 5.19
N LEU A 26 1.88 13.06 4.56
CA LEU A 26 2.94 13.05 3.57
C LEU A 26 4.30 12.92 4.27
N GLY A 27 5.15 12.04 3.75
CA GLY A 27 6.52 11.88 4.19
C GLY A 27 7.00 10.43 4.20
N PRO A 28 8.32 10.19 4.26
CA PRO A 28 8.88 8.85 4.37
C PRO A 28 8.52 8.23 5.73
N THR A 29 7.76 7.14 5.72
CA THR A 29 7.43 6.40 6.94
C THR A 29 7.78 4.93 6.77
N ASN A 30 8.59 4.39 7.67
CA ASN A 30 8.92 2.96 7.69
C ASN A 30 7.89 2.17 8.50
N TYR A 31 6.82 1.74 7.85
CA TYR A 31 5.74 0.98 8.48
C TYR A 31 6.15 -0.39 9.04
N GLU A 32 7.26 -0.94 8.58
CA GLU A 32 7.80 -2.22 9.06
C GLU A 32 8.55 -2.07 10.39
N LEU A 33 8.78 -0.83 10.85
CA LEU A 33 9.44 -0.58 12.13
C LEU A 33 8.62 -1.22 13.27
N GLN A 34 9.27 -2.13 14.00
CA GLN A 34 8.63 -2.89 15.07
C GLN A 34 8.54 -2.08 16.37
N ASP A 35 9.45 -1.14 16.60
CA ASP A 35 9.30 -0.15 17.66
C ASP A 35 8.21 0.86 17.26
N LYS A 36 7.01 0.62 17.79
CA LYS A 36 5.82 1.38 17.43
C LYS A 36 5.81 2.78 18.03
N GLU A 37 6.50 3.01 19.15
CA GLU A 37 6.61 4.36 19.72
C GLU A 37 7.65 5.16 18.95
N GLN A 38 8.78 4.55 18.56
CA GLN A 38 9.73 5.20 17.66
C GLN A 38 9.07 5.57 16.33
N LEU A 39 8.34 4.63 15.70
CA LEU A 39 7.60 4.89 14.47
C LEU A 39 6.65 6.09 14.62
N ARG A 40 5.93 6.14 15.73
CA ARG A 40 4.98 7.23 16.03
C ARG A 40 5.71 8.56 16.16
N MET A 41 6.89 8.57 16.80
CA MET A 41 7.71 9.77 16.95
C MET A 41 8.36 10.22 15.64
N ASP A 42 8.79 9.29 14.79
CA ASP A 42 9.36 9.58 13.47
C ASP A 42 8.30 10.21 12.55
N VAL A 43 7.05 9.72 12.58
CA VAL A 43 5.95 10.36 11.83
C VAL A 43 5.63 11.76 12.35
N ILE A 44 5.68 11.97 13.67
CA ILE A 44 5.46 13.30 14.24
C ILE A 44 6.58 14.28 13.85
N ASP A 45 7.82 13.82 13.85
CA ASP A 45 8.99 14.60 13.41
C ASP A 45 8.82 15.05 11.94
N GLU A 46 8.40 14.14 11.07
CA GLU A 46 8.13 14.40 9.66
C GLU A 46 6.95 15.39 9.47
N GLN A 47 5.90 15.27 10.28
CA GLN A 47 4.78 16.22 10.27
C GLN A 47 5.21 17.64 10.63
N ILE A 48 6.05 17.76 11.66
CA ILE A 48 6.58 19.05 12.11
C ILE A 48 7.48 19.66 11.02
N ASP A 49 8.36 18.87 10.40
CA ASP A 49 9.22 19.35 9.32
C ASP A 49 8.40 19.74 8.07
N THR A 50 7.42 18.94 7.69
CA THR A 50 6.51 19.21 6.57
C THR A 50 5.72 20.50 6.75
N VAL A 51 5.12 20.71 7.92
CA VAL A 51 4.38 21.95 8.24
C VAL A 51 5.32 23.15 8.30
N GLY A 52 6.48 23.00 8.93
CA GLY A 52 7.49 24.05 9.03
C GLY A 52 7.94 24.53 7.65
N ARG A 53 8.28 23.60 6.74
CA ARG A 53 8.74 23.95 5.40
C ARG A 53 7.64 24.56 4.55
N ALA A 54 6.44 23.97 4.56
CA ALA A 54 5.36 24.37 3.67
C ALA A 54 4.76 25.73 4.04
N PHE A 55 4.58 26.01 5.34
CA PHE A 55 3.86 27.19 5.80
C PHE A 55 4.74 28.27 6.43
N LEU A 56 5.87 27.89 7.01
CA LEU A 56 6.77 28.83 7.69
C LEU A 56 8.06 29.08 6.90
N ALA A 57 8.29 28.35 5.81
CA ALA A 57 9.56 28.36 5.06
C ALA A 57 10.78 28.08 5.96
N MET A 58 10.60 27.24 6.99
CA MET A 58 11.61 26.94 8.01
C MET A 58 11.75 25.44 8.25
N THR A 59 12.97 25.00 8.58
CA THR A 59 13.23 23.62 9.01
C THR A 59 13.29 23.55 10.54
N LEU A 60 12.29 22.94 11.17
CA LEU A 60 12.19 22.92 12.63
C LEU A 60 13.00 21.80 13.29
N GLY A 61 13.57 20.86 12.51
CA GLY A 61 14.26 19.68 13.04
C GLY A 61 15.45 19.98 13.95
N CYS A 62 16.15 21.11 13.79
CA CYS A 62 17.25 21.48 14.71
C CYS A 62 16.73 21.76 16.13
N ALA A 63 15.50 22.27 16.26
CA ALA A 63 14.88 22.59 17.54
C ALA A 63 14.56 21.34 18.39
N ARG A 64 14.69 20.14 17.82
CA ARG A 64 14.42 18.87 18.51
C ARG A 64 15.35 18.59 19.68
N CYS A 65 16.63 18.97 19.56
CA CYS A 65 17.65 18.61 20.54
C CYS A 65 18.24 19.82 21.27
N HIS A 66 18.13 21.00 20.69
CA HIS A 66 18.60 22.26 21.27
C HIS A 66 17.80 23.41 20.66
N ASP A 67 17.82 24.58 21.29
CA ASP A 67 17.12 25.75 20.75
C ASP A 67 17.65 26.08 19.35
N HIS A 68 16.75 26.44 18.43
CA HIS A 68 17.12 26.66 17.04
C HIS A 68 18.22 27.72 16.92
N LYS A 69 19.22 27.44 16.07
CA LYS A 69 20.48 28.20 16.05
C LYS A 69 20.32 29.67 15.70
N PHE A 70 19.45 29.97 14.73
CA PHE A 70 19.33 31.30 14.13
C PHE A 70 17.99 31.98 14.41
N ASP A 71 16.96 31.18 14.70
CA ASP A 71 15.58 31.66 14.83
C ASP A 71 15.13 31.44 16.28
N PRO A 72 14.23 32.30 16.81
CA PRO A 72 13.77 32.21 18.19
C PRO A 72 12.75 31.07 18.38
N VAL A 73 13.13 29.85 18.04
CA VAL A 73 12.35 28.63 18.25
C VAL A 73 13.02 27.80 19.34
N PRO A 74 12.58 27.92 20.60
CA PRO A 74 13.12 27.11 21.68
C PRO A 74 12.71 25.65 21.54
N THR A 75 13.50 24.77 22.14
CA THR A 75 13.25 23.33 22.20
C THR A 75 11.87 23.01 22.78
N THR A 76 11.41 23.84 23.73
CA THR A 76 10.07 23.71 24.33
C THR A 76 8.94 23.87 23.32
N ASP A 77 9.09 24.75 22.33
CA ASP A 77 8.07 24.99 21.31
C ASP A 77 8.02 23.82 20.33
N TYR A 78 9.18 23.26 19.97
CA TYR A 78 9.27 22.02 19.21
C TYR A 78 8.50 20.88 19.91
N TYR A 79 8.75 20.66 21.19
CA TYR A 79 8.04 19.62 21.95
C TYR A 79 6.56 19.98 22.22
N GLY A 80 6.18 21.26 22.18
CA GLY A 80 4.79 21.70 22.14
C GLY A 80 4.07 21.20 20.88
N LEU A 81 4.71 21.34 19.72
CA LEU A 81 4.19 20.79 18.46
C LEU A 81 4.13 19.26 18.48
N VAL A 82 5.16 18.61 19.04
CA VAL A 82 5.13 17.15 19.26
C VAL A 82 3.91 16.74 20.05
N GLY A 83 3.56 17.47 21.13
CA GLY A 83 2.37 17.22 21.94
C GLY A 83 1.08 17.32 21.13
N ILE A 84 0.97 18.32 20.26
CA ILE A 84 -0.19 18.51 19.37
C ILE A 84 -0.32 17.33 18.41
N PHE A 85 0.73 17.00 17.65
CA PHE A 85 0.67 15.90 16.67
C PHE A 85 0.55 14.52 17.33
N ARG A 86 1.12 14.33 18.52
CA ARG A 86 0.93 13.12 19.35
C ARG A 86 -0.53 12.91 19.75
N SER A 87 -1.35 13.95 19.81
CA SER A 87 -2.78 13.85 20.09
C SER A 87 -3.63 13.43 18.87
N THR A 88 -3.02 13.30 17.69
CA THR A 88 -3.68 12.87 16.46
C THR A 88 -3.51 11.35 16.24
N LYS A 89 -4.43 10.75 15.48
CA LYS A 89 -4.32 9.36 15.02
C LYS A 89 -4.09 9.35 13.52
N THR A 90 -2.91 8.94 13.08
CA THR A 90 -2.51 8.93 11.66
C THR A 90 -2.21 7.55 11.10
N MET A 91 -2.05 6.56 11.98
CA MET A 91 -1.74 5.18 11.61
C MET A 91 -2.43 4.19 12.54
N GLU A 92 -2.53 2.95 12.08
CA GLU A 92 -2.93 1.80 12.88
C GLU A 92 -1.77 0.84 13.02
N HIS A 93 -1.43 0.52 14.28
CA HIS A 93 -0.32 -0.37 14.58
C HIS A 93 -0.70 -1.83 14.29
N SER A 94 0.13 -2.49 13.49
CA SER A 94 0.06 -3.94 13.21
C SER A 94 1.49 -4.47 13.03
N ASN A 95 1.69 -5.73 12.65
CA ASN A 95 3.03 -6.26 12.33
C ASN A 95 3.74 -5.34 11.32
N VAL A 96 3.05 -5.03 10.22
CA VAL A 96 3.35 -3.90 9.34
C VAL A 96 2.30 -2.83 9.61
N SER A 97 2.69 -1.69 10.16
CA SER A 97 1.76 -0.61 10.48
C SER A 97 1.05 -0.14 9.20
N ASN A 98 -0.19 0.33 9.32
CA ASN A 98 -0.97 0.79 8.17
C ASN A 98 -1.37 2.25 8.33
N TRP A 99 -1.62 2.89 7.19
CA TRP A 99 -2.26 4.21 7.14
C TRP A 99 -3.66 4.14 7.75
N LEU A 100 -4.07 5.21 8.43
CA LEU A 100 -5.47 5.34 8.83
C LEU A 100 -6.32 5.60 7.59
N THR A 101 -7.15 4.63 7.20
CA THR A 101 -8.04 4.76 6.04
C THR A 101 -9.43 5.22 6.46
N HIS A 102 -9.96 6.22 5.75
CA HIS A 102 -11.35 6.65 5.88
C HIS A 102 -12.07 6.45 4.54
N SER A 103 -13.26 5.84 4.58
CA SER A 103 -14.11 5.74 3.40
C SER A 103 -14.56 7.14 2.97
N LEU A 104 -14.29 7.51 1.72
CA LEU A 104 -14.81 8.74 1.16
C LEU A 104 -16.34 8.64 1.03
N PRO A 105 -17.08 9.73 1.26
CA PRO A 105 -18.52 9.75 1.02
C PRO A 105 -18.78 9.41 -0.45
N VAL A 106 -19.61 8.40 -0.70
CA VAL A 106 -19.96 7.96 -2.06
C VAL A 106 -21.38 8.41 -2.37
N ASP A 107 -21.57 9.03 -3.53
CA ASP A 107 -22.92 9.32 -4.04
C ASP A 107 -23.73 8.01 -4.18
N PRO A 108 -25.04 8.00 -3.88
CA PRO A 108 -25.85 6.79 -3.94
C PRO A 108 -25.80 6.03 -5.29
N LEU A 109 -25.70 6.75 -6.41
CA LEU A 109 -25.58 6.12 -7.74
C LEU A 109 -24.23 5.43 -7.90
N TRP A 110 -23.16 6.07 -7.42
CA TRP A 110 -21.83 5.48 -7.43
C TRP A 110 -21.72 4.30 -6.47
N GLN A 111 -22.40 4.34 -5.32
CA GLN A 111 -22.47 3.22 -4.40
C GLN A 111 -23.15 2.01 -5.04
N GLN A 112 -24.24 2.23 -5.79
CA GLN A 112 -24.90 1.16 -6.53
C GLN A 112 -23.97 0.55 -7.59
N ARG A 113 -23.30 1.38 -8.40
CA ARG A 113 -22.33 0.88 -9.39
C ARG A 113 -21.18 0.10 -8.75
N LEU A 114 -20.69 0.57 -7.60
CA LEU A 114 -19.66 -0.14 -6.83
C LEU A 114 -20.14 -1.52 -6.38
N ASN A 115 -21.38 -1.60 -5.89
CA ASN A 115 -21.98 -2.87 -5.49
C ASN A 115 -22.14 -3.82 -6.68
N ASP A 116 -22.65 -3.32 -7.82
CA ASP A 116 -22.82 -4.09 -9.05
C ASP A 116 -21.47 -4.64 -9.56
N HIS A 117 -20.44 -3.79 -9.58
CA HIS A 117 -19.08 -4.19 -9.95
C HIS A 117 -18.48 -5.20 -8.98
N THR A 118 -18.67 -5.00 -7.67
CA THR A 118 -18.17 -5.91 -6.64
C THR A 118 -18.81 -7.29 -6.77
N GLN A 119 -20.12 -7.34 -7.07
CA GLN A 119 -20.83 -8.58 -7.33
C GLN A 119 -20.33 -9.26 -8.60
N ALA A 120 -20.08 -8.52 -9.68
CA ALA A 120 -19.51 -9.06 -10.91
C ALA A 120 -18.10 -9.62 -10.68
N LEU A 121 -17.23 -8.91 -9.94
CA LEU A 121 -15.89 -9.38 -9.60
C LEU A 121 -15.93 -10.68 -8.81
N ALA A 122 -16.80 -10.79 -7.80
CA ALA A 122 -16.95 -12.02 -7.02
C ALA A 122 -17.34 -13.23 -7.89
N VAL A 123 -18.20 -13.02 -8.90
CA VAL A 123 -18.55 -14.06 -9.87
C VAL A 123 -17.34 -14.45 -10.72
N LEU A 124 -16.62 -13.47 -11.28
CA LEU A 124 -15.43 -13.73 -12.09
C LEU A 124 -14.30 -14.41 -11.30
N GLU A 125 -14.07 -14.00 -10.05
CA GLU A 125 -13.08 -14.63 -9.17
C GLU A 125 -13.44 -16.09 -8.90
N SER A 126 -14.73 -16.40 -8.73
CA SER A 126 -15.19 -17.77 -8.56
C SER A 126 -14.99 -18.62 -9.83
N ASP A 127 -15.28 -18.06 -11.01
CA ASP A 127 -15.07 -18.75 -12.30
C ASP A 127 -13.58 -18.95 -12.60
N LEU A 128 -12.75 -17.94 -12.34
CA LEU A 128 -11.28 -18.04 -12.48
C LEU A 128 -10.72 -19.13 -11.58
N LYS A 129 -11.20 -19.23 -10.33
CA LYS A 129 -10.80 -20.29 -9.41
C LYS A 129 -11.17 -21.68 -9.94
N LEU A 130 -12.40 -21.86 -10.42
CA LEU A 130 -12.84 -23.14 -11.00
C LEU A 130 -12.02 -23.51 -12.23
N ARG A 131 -11.82 -22.57 -13.16
CA ARG A 131 -11.00 -22.79 -14.37
C ARG A 131 -9.54 -23.07 -14.05
N THR A 132 -8.97 -22.45 -13.02
CA THR A 132 -7.60 -22.76 -12.59
C THR A 132 -7.50 -24.15 -11.96
N GLU A 133 -8.50 -24.58 -11.18
CA GLU A 133 -8.57 -25.95 -10.67
C GLU A 133 -8.74 -26.98 -11.79
N GLU A 134 -9.60 -26.70 -12.78
CA GLU A 134 -9.76 -27.53 -13.99
C GLU A 134 -8.46 -27.60 -14.80
N LEU A 135 -7.80 -26.46 -15.02
CA LEU A 135 -6.51 -26.38 -15.70
C LEU A 135 -5.45 -27.21 -15.00
N GLU A 136 -5.33 -27.10 -13.67
CA GLU A 136 -4.39 -27.90 -12.88
C GLU A 136 -4.69 -29.40 -12.96
N LYS A 137 -5.98 -29.77 -12.93
CA LYS A 137 -6.40 -31.17 -13.11
C LYS A 137 -6.05 -31.69 -14.49
N THR A 138 -6.40 -30.97 -15.55
CA THR A 138 -6.02 -31.32 -16.93
C THR A 138 -4.50 -31.40 -17.06
N ARG A 139 -3.75 -30.43 -16.52
CA ARG A 139 -2.29 -30.42 -16.53
C ARG A 139 -1.69 -31.66 -15.86
N SER A 140 -2.27 -32.12 -14.76
CA SER A 140 -1.82 -33.33 -14.05
C SER A 140 -2.12 -34.64 -14.79
N GLN A 141 -3.10 -34.62 -15.70
CA GLN A 141 -3.48 -35.78 -16.52
C GLN A 141 -2.69 -35.86 -17.83
N LEU A 142 -2.03 -34.76 -18.23
CA LEU A 142 -1.16 -34.75 -19.38
C LEU A 142 0.09 -35.60 -19.08
N PRO A 143 0.60 -36.34 -20.09
CA PRO A 143 1.84 -37.08 -19.93
C PRO A 143 3.00 -36.15 -19.54
N LEU A 144 4.05 -36.72 -18.93
CA LEU A 144 5.21 -35.98 -18.39
C LEU A 144 5.90 -35.05 -19.42
N MET A 145 5.64 -35.27 -20.70
CA MET A 145 6.15 -34.51 -21.83
C MET A 145 4.96 -34.16 -22.75
N THR A 146 4.57 -32.89 -22.76
CA THR A 146 3.62 -32.33 -23.73
C THR A 146 4.42 -31.58 -24.79
N MET A 147 4.36 -32.04 -26.03
CA MET A 147 4.90 -31.31 -27.16
C MET A 147 3.98 -30.11 -27.42
N ASP A 148 4.50 -28.90 -27.22
CA ASP A 148 3.78 -27.64 -27.49
C ASP A 148 3.83 -27.24 -28.97
N ASP A 149 4.44 -28.10 -29.81
CA ASP A 149 4.56 -27.96 -31.25
C ASP A 149 3.86 -29.14 -31.94
N VAL A 150 2.83 -28.83 -32.73
CA VAL A 150 2.02 -29.81 -33.48
C VAL A 150 2.78 -30.48 -34.62
N ASP A 151 3.91 -29.92 -35.06
CA ASP A 151 4.72 -30.43 -36.16
C ASP A 151 5.92 -31.29 -35.69
N ALA A 152 6.19 -31.35 -34.38
CA ALA A 152 7.28 -32.15 -33.86
C ALA A 152 6.97 -33.67 -33.97
N GLN A 153 7.97 -34.47 -34.30
CA GLN A 153 7.86 -35.93 -34.33
C GLN A 153 8.77 -36.54 -33.27
N ILE A 154 8.24 -37.45 -32.46
CA ILE A 154 9.03 -38.23 -31.50
C ILE A 154 9.94 -39.17 -32.29
N VAL A 155 11.22 -38.84 -32.38
CA VAL A 155 12.24 -39.75 -32.91
C VAL A 155 12.48 -40.82 -31.85
N SER A 156 12.22 -42.09 -32.19
CA SER A 156 12.30 -43.23 -31.27
C SER A 156 13.74 -43.43 -30.76
N GLY A 157 14.03 -42.98 -29.55
CA GLY A 157 15.26 -43.23 -28.80
C GLY A 157 14.95 -43.44 -27.31
N GLU A 158 15.79 -44.19 -26.60
CA GLU A 158 15.69 -44.34 -25.14
C GLU A 158 16.22 -43.08 -24.46
N TRP A 159 15.35 -42.39 -23.72
CA TRP A 159 15.66 -41.13 -23.05
C TRP A 159 16.14 -41.35 -21.61
N SER A 160 17.17 -40.62 -21.18
CA SER A 160 17.71 -40.67 -19.81
C SER A 160 16.97 -39.71 -18.85
N GLN A 161 16.83 -40.11 -17.58
CA GLN A 161 16.18 -39.29 -16.54
C GLN A 161 17.13 -38.22 -15.96
N SER A 162 16.67 -36.97 -15.85
CA SER A 162 17.44 -35.88 -15.21
C SER A 162 17.44 -35.98 -13.68
N SER A 163 18.61 -35.84 -13.07
CA SER A 163 18.80 -35.85 -11.61
C SER A 163 18.79 -34.45 -10.96
N GLY A 164 18.80 -33.37 -11.76
CA GLY A 164 18.91 -31.99 -11.27
C GLY A 164 17.60 -31.20 -11.31
N VAL A 165 16.70 -31.51 -12.23
CA VAL A 165 15.39 -30.85 -12.38
C VAL A 165 14.35 -31.92 -12.65
N GLN A 166 13.46 -32.18 -11.69
CA GLN A 166 12.52 -33.30 -11.71
C GLN A 166 11.55 -33.33 -12.92
N LYS A 167 11.51 -32.28 -13.75
CA LYS A 167 10.60 -32.14 -14.89
C LYS A 167 11.29 -32.07 -16.26
N PHE A 168 12.57 -32.42 -16.36
CA PHE A 168 13.32 -32.30 -17.62
C PHE A 168 13.82 -33.64 -18.15
N VAL A 169 13.64 -33.90 -19.45
CA VAL A 169 14.11 -35.10 -20.16
C VAL A 169 14.60 -34.69 -21.56
N GLY A 170 15.89 -34.88 -21.86
CA GLY A 170 16.46 -34.71 -23.21
C GLY A 170 17.95 -34.37 -23.28
N GLU A 171 18.72 -35.05 -24.15
CA GLU A 171 20.19 -34.90 -24.34
C GLU A 171 20.64 -33.67 -25.15
N ALA A 172 19.74 -32.74 -25.48
CA ALA A 172 20.09 -31.53 -26.23
C ALA A 172 20.35 -30.29 -25.35
N TYR A 173 20.68 -30.51 -24.07
CA TYR A 173 21.61 -29.71 -23.27
C TYR A 173 22.18 -30.57 -22.12
#